data_AF-A0A1H2W2E1-F1
#
_entry.id   AF-A0A1H2W2E1-F1
#
_cell.length_a   1.000
_cell.length_b   1.000
_cell.length_c   1.000
_cell.angle_alpha   90.00
_cell.angle_beta   90.00
_cell.angle_gamma   90.00
#
_symmetry.space_group_name_H-M   'P 1'
#
loop_
_entity.id
_entity.type
_entity.pdbx_description
1 polymer ?
#
loop_
_entity_poly.entity_id
_entity_poly.type
_entity_poly.pdbx_seq_one_letter_code
_entity_poly.pdbx_strand_id
1 'polypeptide(L)'
;MANCVDCGTKLTLLNKSTAERCYPCAKVEFENRDPNRVAAIKPQISEEEAIEKERKASIEAIMVTTETHPDIGISARLGIVTAECAYGMNVFKDVFAGIRNIVGGRSKAIQQTMRDARETVLYELKQEASLLGADAVVAVDLDYVQIGDGGWSMVMLVASGTAVKIEKPAAA
;
A
#
# COMPACT_ATOMS: atom_id res chain seq x y z
N MET A 1 30.75 -1.74 23.23
CA MET A 1 29.33 -1.87 22.84
C MET A 1 28.61 -2.51 24.00
N ALA A 2 27.63 -1.83 24.59
CA ALA A 2 26.86 -2.34 25.72
C ALA A 2 25.79 -3.33 25.24
N ASN A 3 25.41 -4.26 26.11
CA ASN A 3 24.30 -5.17 25.89
C ASN A 3 23.11 -4.74 26.75
N CYS A 4 21.89 -5.02 26.29
CA CYS A 4 20.68 -4.79 27.06
C CYS A 4 20.75 -5.58 28.38
N VAL A 5 20.48 -4.93 29.51
CA VAL A 5 20.51 -5.57 30.83
C VAL A 5 19.42 -6.65 31.00
N ASP A 6 18.31 -6.54 30.25
CA ASP A 6 17.16 -7.45 30.38
C ASP A 6 17.23 -8.66 29.43
N CYS A 7 17.59 -8.45 28.16
CA CYS A 7 17.56 -9.51 27.14
C CYS A 7 18.93 -9.84 26.52
N GLY A 8 20.00 -9.19 26.96
CA GLY A 8 21.37 -9.43 26.47
C GLY A 8 21.62 -8.99 25.02
N THR A 9 20.62 -8.43 24.32
CA THR A 9 20.76 -7.97 22.94
C THR A 9 21.77 -6.84 22.85
N LYS A 10 22.67 -6.91 21.86
CA LYS A 10 23.69 -5.88 21.63
C LYS A 10 23.03 -4.54 21.28
N LEU A 11 23.36 -3.51 22.05
CA LEU A 11 22.80 -2.17 21.85
C LEU A 11 23.52 -1.46 20.71
N THR A 12 22.72 -0.99 19.77
CA THR A 12 23.10 -0.14 18.64
C THR A 12 22.32 1.18 18.74
N LEU A 13 22.69 2.17 17.93
CA LEU A 13 21.98 3.45 17.91
C LEU A 13 20.49 3.31 17.54
N LEU A 14 20.13 2.27 16.78
CA LEU A 14 18.78 2.07 16.24
C LEU A 14 17.86 1.27 17.17
N ASN A 15 18.42 0.45 18.06
CA ASN A 15 17.62 -0.46 18.91
C ASN A 15 17.67 -0.11 20.41
N LYS A 16 18.43 0.91 20.82
CA LYS A 16 18.51 1.36 22.21
C LYS A 16 17.39 2.36 22.53
N SER A 17 16.72 2.19 23.66
CA SER A 17 15.75 3.17 24.18
C SER A 17 16.38 4.02 25.28
N THR A 18 17.19 3.41 26.15
CA THR A 18 18.01 4.09 27.15
C THR A 18 19.47 3.67 27.01
N ALA A 19 20.35 4.20 27.88
CA ALA A 19 21.75 3.82 27.92
C ALA A 19 21.97 2.32 28.18
N GLU A 20 21.02 1.65 28.85
CA GLU A 20 21.17 0.29 29.38
C GLU A 20 20.19 -0.73 28.78
N ARG A 21 19.11 -0.27 28.12
CA ARG A 21 18.04 -1.16 27.62
C ARG A 21 17.74 -0.95 26.15
N CYS A 22 17.41 -2.06 25.49
CA CYS A 22 16.86 -2.03 24.14
C CYS A 22 15.39 -1.57 24.18
N TYR A 23 14.91 -1.06 23.04
CA TYR A 23 13.55 -0.54 22.90
C TYR A 23 12.45 -1.53 23.34
N PRO A 24 12.47 -2.82 22.93
CA PRO A 24 11.48 -3.79 23.40
C PRO A 24 11.42 -3.95 24.92
N CYS A 25 12.57 -4.08 25.58
CA CYS A 25 12.62 -4.28 27.03
C CYS A 25 12.20 -3.03 27.81
N ALA A 26 12.62 -1.84 27.36
CA ALA A 26 12.17 -0.58 27.95
C ALA A 26 10.66 -0.34 27.73
N LYS A 27 10.11 -0.76 26.60
CA LYS A 27 8.68 -0.68 26.31
C LYS A 27 7.87 -1.54 27.29
N VAL A 28 8.27 -2.79 27.51
CA VAL A 28 7.62 -3.70 28.47
C VAL A 28 7.69 -3.14 29.90
N GLU A 29 8.84 -2.58 30.28
CA GLU A 29 8.98 -1.94 31.60
C GLU A 29 8.06 -0.72 31.74
N PHE A 30 7.97 0.12 30.70
CA PHE A 30 7.07 1.27 30.68
C PHE A 30 5.59 0.84 30.76
N GLU A 31 5.21 -0.20 30.02
CA GLU A 31 3.86 -0.75 30.04
C GLU A 31 3.49 -1.34 31.42
N ASN A 32 4.43 -2.00 32.09
CA ASN A 32 4.23 -2.54 33.44
C ASN A 32 4.20 -1.46 34.52
N ARG A 33 4.88 -0.33 34.31
CA ARG A 33 5.00 0.75 35.30
C ARG A 33 3.77 1.66 35.36
N ASP A 34 3.08 1.85 34.23
CA ASP A 34 1.87 2.68 34.16
C ASP A 34 0.72 1.94 33.43
N PRO A 35 0.22 0.84 34.02
CA PRO A 35 -0.79 0.00 33.37
C PRO A 35 -2.12 0.73 33.17
N ASN A 36 -2.44 1.73 34.01
CA ASN A 36 -3.64 2.56 33.87
C ASN A 36 -3.57 3.45 32.64
N ARG A 37 -2.40 4.05 32.36
CA ARG A 37 -2.19 4.87 31.16
C ARG A 37 -2.23 4.02 29.88
N VAL A 38 -1.65 2.82 29.90
CA VAL A 38 -1.75 1.88 28.76
C VAL A 38 -3.20 1.43 28.57
N ALA A 39 -3.90 1.07 29.64
CA ALA A 39 -5.30 0.66 29.58
C ALA A 39 -6.25 1.77 29.08
N ALA A 40 -5.93 3.04 29.35
CA ALA A 40 -6.70 4.19 28.85
C ALA A 40 -6.53 4.41 27.33
N ILE A 41 -5.35 4.11 26.77
CA ILE A 41 -5.05 4.32 25.34
C ILE A 41 -5.40 3.08 24.50
N LYS A 42 -5.30 1.88 25.07
CA LYS A 42 -5.60 0.61 24.40
C LYS A 42 -6.97 0.55 23.68
N PRO A 43 -8.10 1.03 24.26
CA PRO A 43 -9.38 1.05 23.54
C PRO A 43 -9.36 2.01 22.33
N GLN A 44 -8.72 3.17 22.46
CA GLN A 44 -8.60 4.14 21.36
C GLN A 44 -7.84 3.56 20.17
N ILE A 45 -6.70 2.90 20.44
CA ILE A 45 -5.93 2.20 19.39
C ILE A 45 -6.78 1.10 18.73
N SER A 46 -7.54 0.32 19.52
CA SER A 46 -8.35 -0.76 18.97
C SER A 46 -9.52 -0.28 18.10
N GLU A 47 -10.10 0.87 18.40
CA GLU A 47 -11.14 1.50 17.58
C GLU A 47 -10.57 2.03 16.26
N GLU A 48 -9.42 2.73 16.30
CA GLU A 48 -8.73 3.20 15.11
C GLU A 48 -8.31 2.05 14.18
N GLU A 49 -7.79 0.96 14.75
CA GLU A 49 -7.44 -0.25 14.00
C GLU A 49 -8.67 -0.92 13.35
N ALA A 50 -9.82 -0.93 14.03
CA ALA A 50 -11.06 -1.47 13.49
C ALA A 50 -11.59 -0.62 12.32
N ILE A 51 -11.60 0.71 12.47
CA ILE A 51 -12.00 1.65 11.41
C ILE A 51 -11.11 1.50 10.19
N GLU A 52 -9.78 1.44 10.37
CA GLU A 52 -8.84 1.26 9.27
C GLU A 52 -9.04 -0.09 8.57
N LYS A 53 -9.32 -1.15 9.32
CA LYS A 53 -9.63 -2.47 8.76
C LYS A 53 -10.91 -2.45 7.93
N GLU A 54 -11.98 -1.81 8.41
CA GLU A 54 -13.23 -1.68 7.66
C GLU A 54 -13.05 -0.84 6.40
N ARG A 55 -12.34 0.29 6.49
CA ARG A 55 -12.00 1.14 5.35
C ARG A 55 -11.17 0.37 4.32
N LYS A 56 -10.19 -0.41 4.75
CA LYS A 56 -9.40 -1.25 3.85
C LYS A 56 -10.27 -2.31 3.18
N ALA A 57 -11.18 -2.94 3.92
CA ALA A 57 -12.10 -3.93 3.37
C ALA A 57 -13.05 -3.32 2.33
N SER A 58 -13.56 -2.10 2.57
CA SER A 58 -14.43 -1.42 1.60
C SER A 58 -13.69 -1.04 0.32
N ILE A 59 -12.44 -0.60 0.42
CA ILE A 59 -11.59 -0.32 -0.75
C ILE A 59 -11.34 -1.60 -1.53
N GLU A 60 -10.95 -2.69 -0.87
CA GLU A 60 -10.66 -3.95 -1.55
C GLU A 60 -11.87 -4.56 -2.27
N ALA A 61 -13.07 -4.32 -1.72
CA ALA A 61 -14.34 -4.78 -2.30
C ALA A 61 -14.71 -4.08 -3.61
N ILE A 62 -14.10 -2.93 -3.94
CA ILE A 62 -14.33 -2.25 -5.22
C ILE A 62 -13.87 -3.15 -6.37
N MET A 63 -14.82 -3.53 -7.23
CA MET A 63 -14.51 -4.29 -8.44
C MET A 63 -13.80 -3.40 -9.44
N VAL A 64 -12.71 -3.88 -10.04
CA VAL A 64 -11.98 -3.18 -11.10
C VAL A 64 -12.00 -4.04 -12.35
N THR A 65 -12.36 -3.46 -13.48
CA THR A 65 -12.47 -4.17 -14.75
C THR A 65 -12.04 -3.31 -15.94
N THR A 66 -11.43 -3.97 -16.93
CA THR A 66 -11.05 -3.37 -18.21
C THR A 66 -12.25 -3.18 -19.14
N GLU A 67 -13.28 -4.01 -19.03
CA GLU A 67 -14.45 -3.97 -19.89
C GLU A 67 -15.60 -3.13 -19.31
N THR A 68 -16.50 -2.70 -20.19
CA THR A 68 -17.76 -2.01 -19.84
C THR A 68 -18.98 -2.86 -20.18
N HIS A 69 -18.88 -4.19 -20.07
CA HIS A 69 -19.83 -5.12 -20.70
C HIS A 69 -21.28 -4.91 -20.23
N PRO A 70 -22.31 -5.16 -21.09
CA PRO A 70 -23.72 -4.95 -20.75
C PRO A 70 -24.21 -5.73 -19.53
N ASP A 71 -23.55 -6.84 -19.18
CA ASP A 71 -23.91 -7.68 -18.04
C ASP A 71 -23.64 -6.99 -16.68
N ILE A 72 -22.84 -5.91 -16.66
CA ILE A 72 -22.70 -5.05 -15.49
C ILE A 72 -23.80 -3.99 -15.55
N GLY A 73 -24.90 -4.23 -14.83
CA GLY A 73 -25.96 -3.23 -14.66
C GLY A 73 -25.42 -2.00 -13.92
N ILE A 74 -25.19 -0.89 -14.62
CA ILE A 74 -24.67 0.36 -14.04
C ILE A 74 -25.85 1.25 -13.64
N SER A 75 -26.06 1.41 -12.33
CA SER A 75 -27.14 2.23 -11.78
C SER A 75 -26.80 3.73 -11.73
N ALA A 76 -25.52 4.07 -11.52
CA ALA A 76 -25.03 5.44 -11.54
C ALA A 76 -23.56 5.54 -11.99
N ARG A 77 -23.23 6.62 -12.70
CA ARG A 77 -21.84 6.99 -13.03
C ARG A 77 -21.43 8.16 -12.14
N LEU A 78 -20.39 7.98 -11.35
CA LEU A 78 -19.99 8.92 -10.30
C LEU A 78 -18.88 9.87 -10.76
N GLY A 79 -18.11 9.47 -11.76
CA GLY A 79 -17.06 10.30 -12.36
C GLY A 79 -15.91 9.47 -12.89
N ILE A 80 -14.97 10.16 -13.52
CA ILE A 80 -13.67 9.59 -13.88
C ILE A 80 -12.79 9.64 -12.64
N VAL A 81 -12.08 8.54 -12.36
CA VAL A 81 -11.07 8.44 -11.30
C VAL A 81 -9.73 8.10 -11.93
N THR A 82 -8.65 8.61 -11.35
CA THR A 82 -7.28 8.31 -11.76
C THR A 82 -6.41 8.03 -10.54
N ALA A 83 -5.32 7.33 -10.75
CA ALA A 83 -4.25 7.15 -9.77
C ALA A 83 -2.91 7.04 -10.50
N GLU A 84 -1.83 7.50 -9.89
CA GLU A 84 -0.52 7.55 -10.51
C GLU A 84 0.58 7.10 -9.54
N CYS A 85 1.45 6.21 -10.00
CA CYS A 85 2.62 5.78 -9.24
C CYS A 85 3.91 6.04 -10.03
N ALA A 86 4.87 6.77 -9.44
CA ALA A 86 6.11 7.14 -10.11
C ALA A 86 7.35 6.53 -9.43
N TYR A 87 8.21 5.89 -10.22
CA TYR A 87 9.45 5.28 -9.77
C TYR A 87 10.65 5.93 -10.45
N GLY A 88 11.60 6.42 -9.65
CA GLY A 88 12.86 6.95 -10.16
C GLY A 88 13.78 5.85 -10.70
N MET A 89 14.55 6.15 -11.75
CA MET A 89 15.50 5.21 -12.36
C MET A 89 16.54 4.68 -11.37
N ASN A 90 16.82 5.40 -10.28
CA ASN A 90 17.72 4.91 -9.23
C ASN A 90 17.16 3.67 -8.51
N VAL A 91 15.84 3.58 -8.32
CA VAL A 91 15.19 2.36 -7.79
C VAL A 91 15.44 1.19 -8.73
N PHE A 92 15.31 1.41 -10.05
CA PHE A 92 15.60 0.38 -11.03
C PHE A 92 17.11 0.02 -11.08
N LYS A 93 18.01 1.00 -10.97
CA LYS A 93 19.47 0.78 -10.93
C LYS A 93 19.90 -0.05 -9.73
N ASP A 94 19.36 0.22 -8.55
CA ASP A 94 19.66 -0.54 -7.33
C ASP A 94 19.17 -1.99 -7.46
N VAL A 95 18.03 -2.18 -8.11
CA VAL A 95 17.48 -3.49 -8.48
C VAL A 95 18.38 -4.25 -9.47
N PHE A 96 19.05 -3.55 -10.40
CA PHE A 96 20.05 -4.12 -11.32
C PHE A 96 21.40 -4.40 -10.65
N ALA A 97 21.86 -3.53 -9.75
CA ALA A 97 23.15 -3.65 -9.06
C ALA A 97 23.20 -4.87 -8.13
N GLY A 98 22.05 -5.33 -7.63
CA GLY A 98 21.94 -6.47 -6.71
C GLY A 98 21.81 -7.86 -7.33
N ILE A 99 21.61 -8.01 -8.66
CA ILE A 99 21.12 -9.28 -9.23
C ILE A 99 21.91 -9.73 -10.48
N ARG A 100 22.65 -10.84 -10.34
CA ARG A 100 23.17 -11.69 -11.44
C ARG A 100 22.10 -12.55 -12.12
N ASN A 101 20.83 -12.49 -11.69
CA ASN A 101 19.75 -13.40 -12.13
C ASN A 101 19.02 -12.89 -13.39
N ILE A 102 19.75 -12.44 -14.41
CA ILE A 102 19.20 -12.27 -15.76
C ILE A 102 19.21 -13.66 -16.40
N VAL A 103 18.07 -14.35 -16.39
CA VAL A 103 17.90 -15.61 -17.13
C VAL A 103 17.14 -15.29 -18.41
N GLY A 104 17.81 -15.35 -19.56
CA GLY A 104 17.16 -15.24 -20.88
C GLY A 104 16.55 -13.88 -21.21
N GLY A 105 17.10 -12.77 -20.69
CA GLY A 105 16.65 -11.41 -21.00
C GLY A 105 15.48 -10.88 -20.16
N ARG A 106 14.93 -11.67 -19.22
CA ARG A 106 13.90 -11.22 -18.27
C ARG A 106 14.53 -10.89 -16.92
N SER A 107 14.42 -9.63 -16.49
CA SER A 107 14.80 -9.25 -15.12
C SER A 107 13.63 -9.53 -14.17
N LYS A 108 13.77 -10.56 -13.31
CA LYS A 108 12.77 -10.89 -12.28
C LYS A 108 12.44 -9.70 -11.40
N ALA A 109 13.45 -8.89 -11.11
CA ALA A 109 13.32 -7.81 -10.15
C ALA A 109 12.65 -6.56 -10.76
N ILE A 110 12.93 -6.23 -12.03
CA ILE A 110 12.11 -5.23 -12.75
C ILE A 110 10.66 -5.68 -12.81
N GLN A 111 10.41 -6.96 -13.12
CA GLN A 111 9.06 -7.49 -13.18
C GLN A 111 8.36 -7.44 -11.83
N GLN A 112 9.09 -7.57 -10.73
CA GLN A 112 8.55 -7.40 -9.39
C GLN A 112 8.20 -5.93 -9.12
N THR A 113 9.12 -5.00 -9.38
CA THR A 113 8.82 -3.56 -9.24
C THR A 113 7.61 -3.14 -10.06
N MET A 114 7.46 -3.64 -11.29
CA MET A 114 6.29 -3.36 -12.12
C MET A 114 5.02 -4.05 -11.64
N ARG A 115 5.11 -5.18 -10.94
CA ARG A 115 3.96 -5.80 -10.26
C ARG A 115 3.52 -4.93 -9.09
N ASP A 116 4.47 -4.56 -8.23
CA ASP A 116 4.22 -3.72 -7.06
C ASP A 116 3.59 -2.38 -7.50
N ALA A 117 4.12 -1.75 -8.57
CA ALA A 117 3.56 -0.55 -9.16
C ALA A 117 2.09 -0.69 -9.56
N ARG A 118 1.72 -1.80 -10.23
CA ARG A 118 0.34 -2.07 -10.63
C ARG A 118 -0.55 -2.31 -9.41
N GLU A 119 -0.08 -3.04 -8.41
CA GLU A 119 -0.84 -3.30 -7.19
C GLU A 119 -1.10 -1.99 -6.44
N THR A 120 -0.09 -1.12 -6.29
CA THR A 120 -0.23 0.20 -5.68
C THR A 120 -1.20 1.10 -6.43
N VAL A 121 -1.02 1.28 -7.74
CA VAL A 121 -1.86 2.20 -8.51
C VAL A 121 -3.32 1.74 -8.57
N LEU A 122 -3.57 0.43 -8.66
CA LEU A 122 -4.93 -0.10 -8.68
C LEU A 122 -5.59 0.01 -7.29
N TYR A 123 -4.82 -0.15 -6.21
CA TYR A 123 -5.33 0.10 -4.86
C TYR A 123 -5.72 1.57 -4.66
N GLU A 124 -4.88 2.50 -5.10
CA GLU A 124 -5.18 3.94 -5.04
C GLU A 124 -6.39 4.31 -5.92
N LEU A 125 -6.52 3.71 -7.11
CA LEU A 125 -7.69 3.89 -7.97
C LEU A 125 -8.99 3.43 -7.27
N LYS A 126 -8.94 2.28 -6.57
CA LYS A 126 -10.06 1.80 -5.75
C LYS A 126 -10.34 2.74 -4.59
N GLN A 127 -9.31 3.36 -3.99
CA GLN A 127 -9.47 4.32 -2.91
C GLN A 127 -10.24 5.56 -3.38
N GLU A 128 -9.85 6.14 -4.52
CA GLU A 128 -10.57 7.28 -5.14
C GLU A 128 -12.02 6.92 -5.45
N ALA A 129 -12.26 5.74 -6.01
CA ALA A 129 -13.62 5.26 -6.27
C ALA A 129 -14.43 5.06 -4.98
N SER A 130 -13.79 4.55 -3.91
CA SER A 130 -14.42 4.36 -2.61
C SER A 130 -14.84 5.69 -1.98
N LEU A 131 -14.06 6.76 -2.14
CA LEU A 131 -14.42 8.10 -1.67
C LEU A 131 -15.67 8.65 -2.36
N LEU A 132 -15.92 8.25 -3.62
CA LEU A 132 -17.15 8.60 -4.35
C LEU A 132 -18.34 7.69 -3.98
N GLY A 133 -18.12 6.65 -3.17
CA GLY A 133 -19.13 5.64 -2.85
C GLY A 133 -19.46 4.74 -4.03
N ALA A 134 -18.49 4.47 -4.89
CA ALA A 134 -18.61 3.51 -5.98
C ALA A 134 -18.68 2.08 -5.48
N ASP A 135 -19.21 1.19 -6.32
CA ASP A 135 -19.12 -0.27 -6.14
C ASP A 135 -18.07 -0.87 -7.09
N ALA A 136 -17.79 -0.17 -8.20
CA ALA A 136 -16.83 -0.62 -9.21
C ALA A 136 -16.14 0.55 -9.93
N VAL A 137 -14.99 0.25 -10.54
CA VAL A 137 -14.33 1.07 -11.57
C VAL A 137 -14.29 0.26 -12.87
N VAL A 138 -14.92 0.79 -13.91
CA VAL A 138 -15.02 0.15 -15.23
C VAL A 138 -14.19 0.90 -16.27
N ALA A 139 -13.94 0.26 -17.42
CA ALA A 139 -13.10 0.82 -18.49
C ALA A 139 -11.69 1.20 -18.00
N VAL A 140 -11.10 0.39 -17.12
CA VAL A 140 -9.78 0.70 -16.58
C VAL A 140 -8.71 0.54 -17.65
N ASP A 141 -7.89 1.59 -17.79
CA ASP A 141 -6.71 1.62 -18.66
C ASP A 141 -5.45 1.93 -17.85
N LEU A 142 -4.32 1.37 -18.29
CA LEU A 142 -3.02 1.48 -17.62
C LEU A 142 -1.95 1.97 -18.60
N ASP A 143 -1.42 3.16 -18.36
CA ASP A 143 -0.40 3.80 -19.19
C ASP A 143 0.95 3.86 -18.47
N TYR A 144 2.01 3.42 -19.16
CA TYR A 144 3.39 3.59 -18.69
C TYR A 144 4.03 4.78 -19.40
N VAL A 145 4.36 5.81 -18.64
CA VAL A 145 4.95 7.06 -19.15
C VAL A 145 6.37 7.19 -18.63
N GLN A 146 7.32 7.38 -19.54
CA GLN A 146 8.68 7.76 -19.16
C GLN A 146 8.77 9.28 -19.08
N ILE A 147 9.26 9.80 -17.95
CA ILE A 147 9.43 11.24 -17.72
C ILE A 147 10.91 11.54 -17.50
N GLY A 148 11.44 12.48 -18.27
CA GLY A 148 12.81 13.01 -18.12
C GLY A 148 13.89 12.19 -18.84
N ASP A 149 14.98 12.88 -19.15
CA ASP A 149 16.13 12.33 -19.88
C ASP A 149 17.34 12.06 -18.96
N GLY A 150 18.12 11.04 -19.29
CA GLY A 150 19.40 10.76 -18.63
C GLY A 150 19.28 10.26 -17.18
N GLY A 151 20.07 10.84 -16.27
CA GLY A 151 20.25 10.35 -14.89
C GLY A 151 19.04 10.49 -13.95
N TRP A 152 18.05 11.31 -14.34
CA TRP A 152 16.85 11.63 -13.56
C TRP A 152 15.56 11.04 -14.16
N SER A 153 15.70 10.07 -15.07
CA SER A 153 14.55 9.43 -15.71
C SER A 153 13.64 8.77 -14.65
N MET A 154 12.33 8.85 -14.87
CA MET A 154 11.33 8.17 -14.06
C MET A 154 10.40 7.36 -14.95
N VAL A 155 9.85 6.28 -14.40
CA VAL A 155 8.73 5.57 -15.00
C VAL A 155 7.51 5.83 -14.13
N MET A 156 6.49 6.44 -14.73
CA MET A 156 5.19 6.65 -14.13
C MET A 156 4.22 5.62 -14.70
N LEU A 157 3.41 5.04 -13.84
CA LEU A 157 2.26 4.23 -14.20
C LEU A 157 1.01 5.02 -13.83
N VAL A 158 0.16 5.27 -14.81
CA VAL A 158 -1.12 5.97 -14.65
C VAL A 158 -2.23 4.93 -14.82
N ALA A 159 -3.19 4.92 -13.91
CA ALA A 159 -4.43 4.18 -14.04
C ALA A 159 -5.59 5.17 -14.17
N SER A 160 -6.51 4.90 -15.09
CA SER A 160 -7.73 5.70 -15.23
C SER A 160 -8.93 4.79 -15.44
N GLY A 161 -10.11 5.26 -15.05
CA GLY A 161 -11.37 4.53 -15.28
C GLY A 161 -12.59 5.33 -14.84
N THR A 162 -13.77 4.73 -14.93
CA THR A 162 -15.03 5.36 -14.50
C THR A 162 -15.56 4.70 -13.23
N ALA A 163 -15.69 5.47 -12.16
CA ALA A 163 -16.32 5.03 -10.92
C ALA A 163 -17.84 4.93 -11.10
N VAL A 164 -18.41 3.78 -10.75
CA VAL A 164 -19.84 3.46 -10.96
C VAL A 164 -20.46 2.78 -9.76
N LYS A 165 -21.78 2.92 -9.63
CA LYS A 165 -22.61 2.03 -8.82
C LYS A 165 -23.18 0.92 -9.66
N ILE A 166 -23.20 -0.29 -9.12
CA ILE A 166 -23.76 -1.46 -9.79
C ILE A 166 -25.16 -1.75 -9.27
N GLU A 167 -26.00 -2.33 -10.12
CA GLU A 167 -27.28 -2.87 -9.72
C GLU A 167 -27.04 -4.05 -8.76
N LYS A 168 -27.69 -4.02 -7.60
CA LYS A 168 -27.66 -5.18 -6.71
C LYS A 168 -28.44 -6.30 -7.38
N PRO A 169 -27.90 -7.53 -7.46
CA PRO A 169 -28.69 -8.66 -7.93
C PRO A 169 -29.95 -8.75 -7.07
N ALA A 170 -31.12 -8.81 -7.72
CA ALA A 170 -32.37 -9.01 -7.01
C ALA A 170 -32.21 -10.27 -6.14
N ALA A 171 -32.46 -10.13 -4.83
CA ALA A 171 -32.42 -11.27 -3.92
C ALA A 171 -33.42 -12.32 -4.44
N ALA A 172 -32.89 -13.47 -4.85
CA ALA A 172 -33.66 -14.62 -5.30
C ALA A 172 -34.35 -15.31 -4.12
#